data_AF-A0A6L7CXK1-F1
#
_entry.id   AF-A0A6L7CXK1-F1
#
_cell.length_a   1.000
_cell.length_b   1.000
_cell.length_c   1.000
_cell.angle_alpha   90.00
_cell.angle_beta   90.00
_cell.angle_gamma   90.00
#
_symmetry.space_group_name_H-M   'P 1'
#
loop_
_entity.id
_entity.type
_entity.pdbx_description
1 polymer ?
#
loop_
_entity_poly.entity_id
_entity_poly.type
_entity_poly.pdbx_seq_one_letter_code
_entity_poly.pdbx_strand_id
1 'polypeptide(L)'
;GPLQAMLAAHDGPVLGLHPMFGPDSGSLAKQVVVWCDGRKPETYQWFLEQIQVWGARLHRISAVEHDQNMAFIQALRHFATFAYGLHLAEENVQLEQLLALSSPIYRLELAMVGRLFAQDPQLYADIIMSSERNLALIKRYYKRFGEAIELLEQGDKQAFIDSFRKVEH
;
A
#
# COMPACT_ATOMS: atom_id res chain seq x y z
N GLY A 1 5.26 -17.95 2.00
CA GLY A 1 4.26 -17.11 1.30
C GLY A 1 3.26 -17.99 0.56
N PRO A 2 2.08 -17.45 0.18
CA PRO A 2 0.97 -18.22 -0.40
C PRO A 2 1.36 -19.04 -1.64
N LEU A 3 2.16 -18.46 -2.56
CA LEU A 3 2.58 -19.16 -3.77
C LEU A 3 3.36 -20.46 -3.47
N GLN A 4 4.25 -20.44 -2.47
CA GLN A 4 5.00 -21.64 -2.09
C GLN A 4 4.11 -22.69 -1.43
N ALA A 5 3.13 -22.26 -0.63
CA ALA A 5 2.16 -23.18 -0.05
C ALA A 5 1.30 -23.85 -1.14
N MET A 6 0.86 -23.09 -2.16
CA MET A 6 0.13 -23.65 -3.30
C MET A 6 0.98 -24.63 -4.12
N LEU A 7 2.26 -24.30 -4.36
CA LEU A 7 3.20 -25.19 -5.07
C LEU A 7 3.43 -26.50 -4.31
N ALA A 8 3.49 -26.45 -2.97
CA ALA A 8 3.69 -27.65 -2.14
C ALA A 8 2.41 -28.51 -2.04
N ALA A 9 1.23 -27.90 -2.09
CA ALA A 9 -0.05 -28.59 -1.92
C ALA A 9 -0.65 -29.16 -3.22
N HIS A 10 -0.16 -28.74 -4.39
CA HIS A 10 -0.73 -29.11 -5.68
C HIS A 10 0.38 -29.38 -6.70
N ASP A 11 0.24 -30.42 -7.54
CA ASP A 11 1.20 -30.80 -8.60
C ASP A 11 0.89 -30.22 -9.99
N GLY A 12 -0.32 -29.68 -10.17
CA GLY A 12 -0.76 -29.08 -11.42
C GLY A 12 -0.28 -27.64 -11.61
N PRO A 13 -0.95 -26.89 -12.51
CA PRO A 13 -0.69 -25.46 -12.72
C PRO A 13 -0.92 -24.63 -11.46
N VAL A 14 -0.03 -23.67 -11.22
CA VAL A 14 -0.15 -22.74 -10.08
C VAL A 14 0.13 -21.33 -10.58
N LEU A 15 -0.80 -20.42 -10.30
CA LEU A 15 -0.73 -19.00 -10.63
C LEU A 15 -1.06 -18.19 -9.37
N GLY A 16 -0.17 -17.27 -8.99
CA GLY A 16 -0.47 -16.27 -7.97
C GLY A 16 -1.02 -15.00 -8.60
N LEU A 17 -2.12 -14.48 -8.05
CA LEU A 17 -2.72 -13.20 -8.46
C LEU A 17 -2.91 -12.29 -7.27
N HIS A 18 -2.68 -11.00 -7.48
CA HIS A 18 -3.02 -9.94 -6.54
C HIS A 18 -3.70 -8.81 -7.31
N PRO A 19 -5.05 -8.78 -7.31
CA PRO A 19 -5.82 -7.63 -7.78
C PRO A 19 -5.53 -6.43 -6.88
N MET A 20 -5.03 -5.33 -7.44
CA MET A 20 -4.63 -4.14 -6.67
C MET A 20 -5.80 -3.19 -6.39
N PHE A 21 -7.00 -3.74 -6.20
CA PHE A 21 -8.24 -3.01 -6.02
C PHE A 21 -9.19 -3.74 -5.07
N GLY A 22 -10.05 -2.98 -4.40
CA GLY A 22 -11.05 -3.52 -3.48
C GLY A 22 -12.28 -4.10 -4.19
N PRO A 23 -13.16 -4.81 -3.46
CA PRO A 23 -14.32 -5.51 -4.03
C PRO A 23 -15.35 -4.56 -4.67
N ASP A 24 -15.35 -3.27 -4.31
CA ASP A 24 -16.31 -2.28 -4.82
C ASP A 24 -15.99 -1.74 -6.23
N SER A 25 -15.00 -2.32 -6.92
CA SER A 25 -14.69 -1.91 -8.30
C SER A 25 -15.81 -2.33 -9.25
N GLY A 26 -16.56 -1.37 -9.81
CA GLY A 26 -17.64 -1.65 -10.78
C GLY A 26 -17.17 -2.20 -12.13
N SER A 27 -15.86 -2.23 -12.40
CA SER A 27 -15.26 -2.79 -13.62
C SER A 27 -13.76 -3.06 -13.44
N LEU A 28 -13.22 -4.01 -14.20
CA LEU A 28 -11.77 -4.26 -14.32
C LEU A 28 -11.05 -3.26 -15.23
N ALA A 29 -11.78 -2.38 -15.93
CA ALA A 29 -11.19 -1.41 -16.85
C ALA A 29 -10.14 -0.54 -16.15
N LYS A 30 -8.90 -0.57 -16.68
CA LYS A 30 -7.71 0.16 -16.17
C LYS A 30 -7.24 -0.27 -14.78
N GLN A 31 -7.86 -1.28 -14.16
CA GLN A 31 -7.42 -1.82 -12.88
C GLN A 31 -6.14 -2.62 -13.05
N VAL A 32 -5.27 -2.62 -12.04
CA VAL A 32 -4.01 -3.38 -12.08
C VAL A 32 -4.22 -4.73 -11.40
N VAL A 33 -3.77 -5.80 -12.07
CA VAL A 33 -3.65 -7.12 -11.46
C VAL A 33 -2.20 -7.56 -11.60
N VAL A 34 -1.56 -7.78 -10.46
CA VAL A 34 -0.20 -8.32 -10.43
C VAL A 34 -0.30 -9.84 -10.49
N TRP A 35 0.59 -10.48 -11.25
CA TRP A 35 0.69 -11.93 -11.26
C TRP A 35 2.11 -12.42 -11.02
N CYS A 36 2.20 -13.56 -10.34
CA CYS A 36 3.43 -14.29 -10.06
C CYS A 36 3.30 -15.70 -10.63
N ASP A 37 4.21 -16.09 -11.51
CA ASP A 37 4.20 -17.44 -12.06
C ASP A 37 4.54 -18.45 -10.96
N GLY A 38 3.73 -19.51 -10.85
CA GLY A 38 4.04 -20.68 -10.03
C GLY A 38 4.57 -21.83 -10.88
N ARG A 39 3.67 -22.64 -11.42
CA ARG A 39 4.00 -23.85 -12.21
C ARG A 39 3.16 -23.92 -13.48
N LYS A 40 3.75 -24.42 -14.58
CA LYS A 40 3.09 -24.64 -15.88
C LYS A 40 2.42 -23.38 -16.46
N PRO A 41 3.15 -22.26 -16.63
CA PRO A 41 2.58 -20.99 -17.10
C PRO A 41 1.82 -21.07 -18.42
N GLU A 42 2.23 -21.97 -19.31
CA GLU A 42 1.58 -22.25 -20.58
C GLU A 42 0.11 -22.66 -20.45
N THR A 43 -0.28 -23.26 -19.31
CA THR A 43 -1.63 -23.81 -19.11
C THR A 43 -2.67 -22.77 -18.66
N TYR A 44 -2.23 -21.63 -18.12
CA TYR A 44 -3.12 -20.57 -17.62
C TYR A 44 -3.01 -19.26 -18.41
N GLN A 45 -2.30 -19.23 -19.55
CA GLN A 45 -2.22 -18.02 -20.39
C GLN A 45 -3.60 -17.54 -20.83
N TRP A 46 -4.50 -18.46 -21.20
CA TRP A 46 -5.87 -18.12 -21.59
C TRP A 46 -6.61 -17.33 -20.49
N PHE A 47 -6.31 -17.60 -19.22
CA PHE A 47 -6.95 -16.92 -18.10
C PHE A 47 -6.38 -15.51 -17.89
N LEU A 48 -5.07 -15.34 -18.07
CA LEU A 48 -4.44 -14.01 -18.07
C LEU A 48 -4.95 -13.16 -19.26
N GLU A 49 -5.04 -13.74 -20.45
CA GLU A 49 -5.64 -13.10 -21.62
C GLU A 49 -7.09 -12.69 -21.35
N GLN A 50 -7.88 -13.55 -20.70
CA GLN A 50 -9.26 -13.25 -20.32
C GLN A 50 -9.36 -12.05 -19.36
N ILE A 51 -8.45 -11.93 -18.40
CA ILE A 51 -8.39 -10.78 -17.48
C ILE A 51 -8.05 -9.49 -18.25
N GLN A 52 -7.15 -9.56 -19.23
CA GLN A 52 -6.84 -8.41 -20.11
C GLN A 52 -8.04 -8.00 -20.97
N VAL A 53 -8.80 -8.96 -21.49
CA VAL A 53 -10.04 -8.69 -22.25
C VAL A 53 -11.07 -7.92 -21.42
N TRP A 54 -11.13 -8.16 -20.10
CA TRP A 54 -11.96 -7.38 -19.18
C TRP A 54 -11.43 -5.95 -18.92
N GLY A 55 -10.29 -5.59 -19.51
CA GLY A 55 -9.71 -4.25 -19.47
C GLY A 55 -8.69 -4.03 -18.37
N ALA A 56 -8.30 -5.07 -17.62
CA ALA A 56 -7.27 -4.97 -16.60
C ALA A 56 -5.87 -4.87 -17.21
N ARG A 57 -5.01 -4.13 -16.53
CA ARG A 57 -3.58 -4.02 -16.79
C ARG A 57 -2.87 -5.09 -15.98
N LEU A 58 -2.39 -6.12 -16.65
CA LEU A 58 -1.60 -7.15 -16.00
C LEU A 58 -0.15 -6.69 -15.82
N HIS A 59 0.44 -6.99 -14.65
CA HIS A 59 1.86 -6.78 -14.39
C HIS A 59 2.53 -8.05 -13.83
N ARG A 60 3.54 -8.58 -14.55
CA ARG A 60 4.29 -9.77 -14.15
C ARG A 60 5.40 -9.39 -13.20
N ILE A 61 5.56 -10.15 -12.12
CA ILE A 61 6.65 -9.96 -11.17
C ILE A 61 6.97 -11.29 -10.45
N SER A 62 8.17 -11.41 -9.87
CA SER A 62 8.44 -12.52 -8.95
C SER A 62 7.69 -12.34 -7.63
N ALA A 63 7.33 -13.44 -6.96
CA ALA A 63 6.68 -13.36 -5.65
C ALA A 63 7.56 -12.64 -4.59
N VAL A 64 8.88 -12.78 -4.70
CA VAL A 64 9.80 -12.08 -3.80
C VAL A 64 9.71 -10.56 -4.03
N GLU A 65 9.91 -10.10 -5.26
CA GLU A 65 9.84 -8.66 -5.61
C GLU A 65 8.45 -8.06 -5.37
N HIS A 66 7.39 -8.84 -5.58
CA HIS A 66 6.04 -8.46 -5.19
C HIS A 66 5.97 -8.08 -3.71
N ASP A 67 6.37 -8.99 -2.82
CA ASP A 67 6.31 -8.77 -1.37
C ASP A 67 7.25 -7.62 -0.96
N GLN A 68 8.39 -7.47 -1.63
CA GLN A 68 9.30 -6.33 -1.42
C GLN A 68 8.62 -4.98 -1.70
N ASN A 69 7.88 -4.89 -2.80
CA ASN A 69 7.19 -3.68 -3.22
C ASN A 69 5.92 -3.42 -2.40
N MET A 70 5.18 -4.48 -2.03
CA MET A 70 3.98 -4.36 -1.19
C MET A 70 4.30 -3.84 0.21
N ALA A 71 5.51 -4.10 0.72
CA ALA A 71 5.95 -3.47 1.97
C ALA A 71 5.87 -1.94 1.91
N PHE A 72 6.20 -1.31 0.78
CA PHE A 72 6.08 0.14 0.59
C PHE A 72 4.67 0.58 0.19
N ILE A 73 4.07 -0.12 -0.78
CA ILE A 73 2.78 0.26 -1.39
C ILE A 73 1.61 0.08 -0.42
N GLN A 74 1.64 -0.99 0.38
CA GLN A 74 0.56 -1.36 1.29
C GLN A 74 1.00 -1.22 2.74
N ALA A 75 1.99 -1.99 3.21
CA ALA A 75 2.25 -2.08 4.65
C ALA A 75 2.65 -0.72 5.26
N LEU A 76 3.65 -0.05 4.70
CA LEU A 76 4.09 1.26 5.17
C LEU A 76 3.00 2.31 4.98
N ARG A 77 2.36 2.35 3.79
CA ARG A 77 1.29 3.31 3.48
C ARG A 77 0.12 3.18 4.45
N HIS A 78 -0.42 1.98 4.63
CA HIS A 78 -1.55 1.72 5.51
C HIS A 78 -1.20 2.00 6.96
N PHE A 79 -0.02 1.59 7.42
CA PHE A 79 0.40 1.88 8.79
C PHE A 79 0.55 3.38 9.04
N ALA A 80 1.13 4.15 8.11
CA ALA A 80 1.24 5.60 8.23
C ALA A 80 -0.14 6.27 8.27
N THR A 81 -1.08 5.84 7.42
CA THR A 81 -2.47 6.32 7.43
C THR A 81 -3.20 5.96 8.73
N PHE A 82 -3.00 4.75 9.23
CA PHE A 82 -3.53 4.29 10.52
C PHE A 82 -3.01 5.17 11.68
N ALA A 83 -1.69 5.35 11.77
CA ALA A 83 -1.07 6.15 12.82
C ALA A 83 -1.54 7.61 12.80
N TYR A 84 -1.66 8.20 11.62
CA TYR A 84 -2.19 9.55 11.46
C TYR A 84 -3.66 9.66 11.90
N GLY A 85 -4.52 8.72 11.48
CA GLY A 85 -5.92 8.70 11.90
C GLY A 85 -6.10 8.46 13.40
N LEU A 86 -5.29 7.58 14.00
CA LEU A 86 -5.26 7.35 15.43
C LEU A 86 -4.88 8.65 16.18
N HIS A 87 -3.83 9.34 15.72
CA HIS A 87 -3.43 10.61 16.30
C HIS A 87 -4.53 11.68 16.23
N LEU A 88 -5.20 11.82 15.08
CA LEU A 88 -6.33 12.77 14.95
C LEU A 88 -7.48 12.46 15.92
N ALA A 89 -7.74 11.18 16.16
CA ALA A 89 -8.76 10.74 17.11
C ALA A 89 -8.34 11.06 18.56
N GLU A 90 -7.08 10.83 18.92
CA GLU A 90 -6.53 11.12 20.25
C GLU A 90 -6.48 12.63 20.56
N GLU A 91 -6.18 13.46 19.55
CA GLU A 91 -6.22 14.92 19.64
C GLU A 91 -7.66 15.50 19.68
N ASN A 92 -8.69 14.65 19.62
CA ASN A 92 -10.11 15.04 19.61
C ASN A 92 -10.45 16.09 18.54
N VAL A 93 -9.83 15.99 17.37
CA VAL A 93 -10.01 16.99 16.30
C VAL A 93 -11.42 16.88 15.72
N GLN A 94 -12.12 18.02 15.63
CA GLN A 94 -13.42 18.09 14.95
C GLN A 94 -13.23 17.97 13.43
N LEU A 95 -13.45 16.77 12.89
CA LEU A 95 -13.26 16.49 11.47
C LEU A 95 -14.09 17.42 10.55
N GLU A 96 -15.30 17.78 10.98
CA GLU A 96 -16.17 18.71 10.26
C GLU A 96 -15.53 20.09 10.09
N GLN A 97 -14.85 20.57 11.13
CA GLN A 97 -14.12 21.83 11.09
C GLN A 97 -12.89 21.75 10.17
N LEU A 98 -12.14 20.65 10.21
CA LEU A 98 -11.03 20.42 9.27
C LEU A 98 -11.52 20.43 7.82
N LEU A 99 -12.63 19.74 7.52
CA LEU A 99 -13.20 19.66 6.18
C LEU A 99 -13.74 21.01 5.68
N ALA A 100 -14.31 21.82 6.56
CA ALA A 100 -14.79 23.17 6.25
C ALA A 100 -13.63 24.11 5.84
N LEU A 101 -12.47 23.95 6.48
CA LEU A 101 -11.26 24.76 6.20
C LEU A 101 -10.39 24.17 5.07
N SER A 102 -10.63 22.91 4.68
CA SER A 102 -9.81 22.19 3.71
C SER A 102 -10.12 22.58 2.26
N SER A 103 -9.07 22.82 1.48
CA SER A 103 -9.15 22.86 0.02
C SER A 103 -9.45 21.45 -0.56
N PRO A 104 -9.79 21.33 -1.86
CA PRO A 104 -10.12 20.03 -2.46
C PRO A 104 -9.06 18.93 -2.26
N ILE A 105 -7.77 19.29 -2.28
CA ILE A 105 -6.69 18.31 -2.07
C ILE A 105 -6.64 17.81 -0.62
N TYR A 106 -6.83 18.69 0.37
CA TYR A 106 -6.86 18.30 1.79
C TYR A 106 -8.09 17.46 2.13
N ARG A 107 -9.24 17.74 1.50
CA ARG A 107 -10.42 16.86 1.63
C ARG A 107 -10.16 15.46 1.11
N LEU A 108 -9.42 15.34 -0.01
CA LEU A 108 -9.03 14.04 -0.55
C LEU A 108 -8.11 13.28 0.42
N GLU A 109 -7.14 13.96 1.03
CA GLU A 109 -6.24 13.37 2.02
C GLU A 109 -7.02 12.83 3.24
N LEU A 110 -7.91 13.63 3.81
CA LEU A 110 -8.76 13.20 4.93
C LEU A 110 -9.71 12.07 4.53
N ALA A 111 -10.27 12.10 3.31
CA ALA A 111 -11.10 11.03 2.80
C ALA A 111 -10.32 9.70 2.65
N MET A 112 -9.03 9.75 2.28
CA MET A 112 -8.18 8.56 2.22
C MET A 112 -7.99 7.94 3.61
N VAL A 113 -7.85 8.75 4.65
CA VAL A 113 -7.79 8.28 6.05
C VAL A 113 -9.11 7.64 6.44
N GLY A 114 -10.23 8.34 6.25
CA GLY A 114 -11.56 7.80 6.57
C GLY A 114 -11.87 6.49 5.84
N ARG A 115 -11.46 6.36 4.58
CA ARG A 115 -11.65 5.14 3.77
C ARG A 115 -10.90 3.93 4.36
N LEU A 116 -9.75 4.14 5.00
CA LEU A 116 -9.03 3.06 5.69
C LEU A 116 -9.86 2.51 6.86
N PHE A 117 -10.39 3.39 7.71
CA PHE A 117 -11.15 3.00 8.91
C PHE A 117 -12.59 2.53 8.61
N ALA A 118 -13.09 2.76 7.41
CA ALA A 118 -14.38 2.24 6.94
C ALA A 118 -14.30 0.79 6.41
N GLN A 119 -13.10 0.21 6.31
CA GLN A 119 -12.86 -1.16 5.84
C GLN A 119 -12.58 -2.12 7.00
N ASP A 120 -12.50 -3.42 6.71
CA ASP A 120 -12.25 -4.46 7.72
C ASP A 120 -10.86 -4.27 8.37
N PRO A 121 -10.79 -4.07 9.70
CA PRO A 121 -9.51 -3.94 10.41
C PRO A 121 -8.64 -5.20 10.32
N GLN A 122 -9.24 -6.40 10.21
CA GLN A 122 -8.49 -7.65 10.11
C GLN A 122 -7.63 -7.69 8.84
N LEU A 123 -8.17 -7.20 7.72
CA LEU A 123 -7.43 -7.12 6.45
C LEU A 123 -6.14 -6.30 6.60
N TYR A 124 -6.22 -5.14 7.26
CA TYR A 124 -5.06 -4.28 7.46
C TYR A 124 -4.06 -4.87 8.46
N ALA A 125 -4.55 -5.50 9.52
CA ALA A 125 -3.71 -6.22 10.47
C ALA A 125 -2.91 -7.33 9.76
N ASP A 126 -3.59 -8.16 8.96
CA ASP A 126 -2.95 -9.25 8.21
C ASP A 126 -1.91 -8.72 7.22
N ILE A 127 -2.21 -7.66 6.47
CA ILE A 127 -1.27 -7.05 5.52
C ILE A 127 -0.05 -6.48 6.25
N ILE A 128 -0.25 -5.65 7.26
CA ILE A 128 0.83 -4.94 7.97
C ILE A 128 1.72 -5.95 8.71
N MET A 129 1.10 -6.94 9.36
CA MET A 129 1.79 -7.91 10.23
C MET A 129 2.25 -9.18 9.48
N SER A 130 2.01 -9.28 8.16
CA SER A 130 2.38 -10.43 7.33
C SER A 130 3.87 -10.79 7.30
N SER A 131 4.76 -9.86 7.66
CA SER A 131 6.21 -10.07 7.62
C SER A 131 6.98 -9.17 8.59
N GLU A 132 8.05 -9.70 9.19
CA GLU A 132 9.03 -8.92 9.97
C GLU A 132 9.69 -7.81 9.14
N ARG A 133 9.77 -7.99 7.81
CA ARG A 133 10.29 -6.97 6.88
C ARG A 133 9.45 -5.70 6.91
N ASN A 134 8.12 -5.82 7.06
CA ASN A 134 7.22 -4.68 7.14
C ASN A 134 7.51 -3.87 8.41
N LEU A 135 7.64 -4.55 9.56
CA LEU A 135 8.00 -3.91 10.81
C LEU A 135 9.36 -3.22 10.71
N ALA A 136 10.36 -3.86 10.12
CA ALA A 136 11.67 -3.25 9.91
C ALA A 136 11.59 -1.99 9.02
N LEU A 137 10.77 -2.02 7.96
CA LEU A 137 10.54 -0.85 7.10
C LEU A 137 9.84 0.29 7.87
N ILE A 138 8.79 -0.02 8.64
CA ILE A 138 8.06 0.94 9.46
C ILE A 138 9.00 1.59 10.50
N LYS A 139 9.84 0.81 11.17
CA LYS A 139 10.85 1.34 12.12
C LYS A 139 11.86 2.27 11.42
N ARG A 140 12.31 1.92 10.20
CA ARG A 140 13.19 2.82 9.42
C ARG A 140 12.47 4.12 9.08
N TYR A 141 11.19 4.06 8.69
CA TYR A 141 10.40 5.25 8.41
C TYR A 141 10.23 6.12 9.65
N TYR A 142 9.90 5.53 10.80
CA TYR A 142 9.82 6.25 12.09
C TYR A 142 11.15 6.97 12.43
N LYS A 143 12.29 6.30 12.23
CA LYS A 143 13.60 6.94 12.43
C LYS A 143 13.78 8.16 11.52
N ARG A 144 13.45 8.06 10.23
CA ARG A 144 13.52 9.19 9.29
C ARG A 144 12.55 10.31 9.66
N PHE A 145 11.39 9.98 10.21
CA PHE A 145 10.44 10.96 10.72
C PHE A 145 11.02 11.73 11.91
N GLY A 146 11.68 11.04 12.85
CA GLY A 146 12.43 11.66 13.95
C GLY A 146 13.55 12.58 13.47
N GLU A 147 14.37 12.13 12.52
CA GLU A 147 15.42 12.96 11.91
C GLU A 147 14.85 14.22 11.22
N ALA A 148 13.64 14.14 10.65
CA ALA A 148 12.96 15.30 10.07
C ALA A 148 12.44 16.28 11.14
N ILE A 149 12.07 15.80 12.33
CA ILE A 149 11.68 16.66 13.47
C ILE A 149 12.88 17.48 13.95
N GLU A 150 14.08 16.89 14.00
CA GLU A 150 15.30 17.61 14.42
C GLU A 150 15.55 18.88 13.58
N LEU A 151 15.23 18.85 12.28
CA LEU A 151 15.32 20.04 11.40
C LEU A 151 14.36 21.15 11.85
N LEU A 152 13.19 20.80 12.36
CA LEU A 152 12.19 21.74 12.86
C LEU A 152 12.60 22.30 14.23
N GLU A 153 13.09 21.45 15.12
CA GLU A 153 13.54 21.85 16.46
C GLU A 153 14.72 22.83 16.42
N GLN A 154 15.63 22.62 15.47
CA GLN A 154 16.77 23.51 15.25
C GLN A 154 16.39 24.82 14.53
N GLY A 155 15.17 24.90 13.97
CA GLY A 155 14.75 26.02 13.14
C GLY A 155 15.54 26.18 11.84
N ASP A 156 16.24 25.12 11.38
CA ASP A 156 17.11 25.17 10.21
C ASP A 156 16.29 25.05 8.92
N LYS A 157 15.74 26.19 8.51
CA LYS A 157 14.95 26.32 7.28
C LYS A 157 15.75 25.92 6.04
N GLN A 158 17.06 26.19 6.00
CA GLN A 158 17.85 25.90 4.81
C GLN A 158 18.10 24.39 4.69
N ALA A 159 18.44 23.71 5.79
CA ALA A 159 18.58 22.27 5.80
C ALA A 159 17.26 21.55 5.46
N PHE A 160 16.11 22.09 5.89
CA PHE A 160 14.80 21.59 5.47
C PHE A 160 14.62 21.71 3.95
N ILE A 161 14.88 22.88 3.35
CA ILE A 161 14.75 23.12 1.90
C ILE A 161 15.69 22.20 1.11
N ASP A 162 16.94 22.05 1.57
CA ASP A 162 17.92 21.20 0.89
C ASP A 162 17.54 19.72 0.98
N SER A 163 16.95 19.28 2.10
CA SER A 163 16.41 17.93 2.24
C SER A 163 15.19 17.71 1.35
N PHE A 164 14.32 18.72 1.22
CA PHE A 164 13.16 18.68 0.32
C PHE A 164 13.58 18.51 -1.14
N ARG A 165 14.55 19.30 -1.62
CA ARG A 165 15.06 19.25 -3.00
C ARG A 165 15.71 17.93 -3.37
N LYS A 166 16.29 17.20 -2.41
CA LYS A 166 16.85 15.86 -2.66
C LYS A 166 15.79 14.83 -3.06
N VAL A 167 14.51 15.07 -2.77
CA VAL A 167 13.39 14.16 -3.08
C VAL A 167 12.71 14.53 -4.41
N GLU A 168 12.90 15.73 -4.94
CA GLU A 168 12.30 16.20 -6.20
C GLU A 168 12.93 15.57 -7.47
N HIS A 169 13.91 14.67 -7.33
CA HIS A 169 14.65 14.01 -8.41
C HIS A 169 14.56 12.49 -8.30
#